data_AF-N0B065-F1
#
_entry.id   AF-N0B065-F1
#
_cell.length_a   1.000
_cell.length_b   1.000
_cell.length_c   1.000
_cell.angle_alpha   90.00
_cell.angle_beta   90.00
_cell.angle_gamma   90.00
#
_symmetry.space_group_name_H-M   'P 1'
#
loop_
_entity.id
_entity.type
_entity.pdbx_description
1 polymer ?
#
loop_
_entity_poly.entity_id
_entity_poly.type
_entity_poly.pdbx_seq_one_letter_code
_entity_poly.pdbx_strand_id
1 'polypeptide(L)'
;MFELYGSGVDKLFKGILDKLFKPNQHSNKPEIQPISPSEVEAIVDAKIKEHATTIQSTTTDQDDYTLSTKQIEYAISMIEKLKGEFVLAIEPSKLTIKDLNRLIAYQKYKNKGTLVNLVKKGVLQRK
;
A
#
# COMPACT_ATOMS: atom_id res chain seq x y z
N MET A 1 -44.95 20.04 -18.55
CA MET A 1 -44.94 20.79 -17.28
C MET A 1 -44.24 19.88 -16.27
N PHE A 2 -43.01 20.18 -15.88
CA PHE A 2 -42.15 19.32 -15.06
C PHE A 2 -42.08 19.89 -13.63
N GLU A 3 -42.67 19.18 -12.67
CA GLU A 3 -42.65 19.44 -11.22
C GLU A 3 -42.98 18.06 -10.59
N LEU A 4 -42.36 17.50 -9.55
CA LEU A 4 -41.36 17.87 -8.56
C LEU A 4 -40.80 16.54 -8.00
N TYR A 5 -39.49 16.31 -8.01
CA TYR A 5 -38.87 15.28 -7.17
C TYR A 5 -37.46 15.72 -6.80
N GLY A 6 -37.36 16.59 -5.80
CA GLY A 6 -36.09 17.17 -5.38
C GLY A 6 -36.21 17.94 -4.07
N SER A 7 -36.83 17.37 -3.03
CA SER A 7 -36.97 18.06 -1.72
C SER A 7 -36.61 17.24 -0.49
N GLY A 8 -36.30 15.94 -0.65
CA GLY A 8 -35.96 15.06 0.49
C GLY A 8 -34.47 15.06 0.84
N VAL A 9 -33.59 15.03 -0.16
CA VAL A 9 -32.14 14.94 0.04
C VAL A 9 -31.55 16.25 0.55
N ASP A 10 -32.01 17.40 0.06
CA ASP A 10 -31.48 18.72 0.48
C ASP A 10 -31.74 19.03 1.95
N LYS A 11 -32.86 18.54 2.51
CA LYS A 11 -33.15 18.68 3.95
C LYS A 11 -32.26 17.80 4.82
N LEU A 12 -31.93 16.60 4.35
CA LEU A 12 -31.04 15.69 5.08
C LEU A 12 -29.59 16.19 5.07
N PHE A 13 -29.10 16.67 3.93
CA PHE A 13 -27.75 17.25 3.83
C PHE A 13 -27.61 18.55 4.64
N LYS A 14 -28.63 19.43 4.65
CA LYS A 14 -28.62 20.63 5.51
C LYS A 14 -28.62 20.28 7.00
N GLY A 15 -29.43 19.31 7.42
CA GLY A 15 -29.51 18.91 8.83
C GLY A 15 -28.22 18.30 9.41
N ILE A 16 -27.36 17.72 8.55
CA ILE A 16 -26.05 17.18 8.96
C ILE A 16 -24.99 18.30 8.99
N LEU A 17 -25.01 19.23 8.04
CA LEU A 17 -24.10 20.38 8.03
C LEU A 17 -24.31 21.32 9.21
N ASP A 18 -25.57 21.58 9.60
CA ASP A 18 -25.88 22.41 10.78
C ASP A 18 -25.42 21.79 12.11
N LYS A 19 -25.22 20.46 12.15
CA LYS A 19 -24.64 19.77 13.31
C LYS A 19 -23.12 19.79 13.31
N LEU A 20 -22.48 19.95 12.15
CA LEU A 20 -21.02 20.00 12.02
C LEU A 20 -20.45 21.40 12.29
N PHE A 21 -21.23 22.45 12.02
CA PHE A 21 -20.79 23.85 12.12
C PHE A 21 -21.23 24.58 13.38
N LYS A 22 -21.89 23.92 14.34
CA LYS A 22 -22.17 24.51 15.66
C LYS A 22 -21.05 24.18 16.63
N PRO A 23 -20.19 25.14 16.99
CA PRO A 23 -19.26 24.96 18.10
C PRO A 23 -20.09 24.88 19.38
N ASN A 24 -20.07 23.71 20.02
CA ASN A 24 -20.63 23.53 21.35
C ASN A 24 -19.80 24.38 22.33
N GLN A 25 -20.24 25.61 22.60
CA GLN A 25 -19.73 26.40 23.71
C GLN A 25 -20.23 25.75 25.01
N HIS A 26 -19.49 24.76 25.47
CA HIS A 26 -19.48 24.38 26.87
C HIS A 26 -18.25 25.02 27.51
N SER A 27 -18.50 26.00 28.36
CA SER A 27 -17.50 26.66 29.18
C SER A 27 -16.81 25.63 30.07
N ASN A 28 -15.51 25.43 29.88
CA ASN A 28 -14.64 24.98 30.95
C ASN A 28 -13.37 25.83 30.88
N LYS A 29 -13.19 26.68 31.89
CA LYS A 29 -12.00 27.49 32.11
C LYS A 29 -10.82 26.56 32.36
N PRO A 30 -9.78 26.51 31.50
CA PRO A 30 -8.54 25.84 31.84
C PRO A 30 -7.63 26.86 32.53
N GLU A 31 -7.32 26.59 33.79
CA GLU A 31 -6.17 27.18 34.47
C GLU A 31 -4.92 26.89 33.63
N ILE A 32 -4.30 27.94 33.08
CA ILE A 32 -3.11 27.83 32.24
C ILE A 32 -1.93 27.53 33.16
N GLN A 33 -1.63 26.25 33.36
CA GLN A 33 -0.29 25.86 33.79
C GLN A 33 0.64 26.04 32.58
N PRO A 34 1.76 26.75 32.73
CA PRO A 34 2.69 26.96 31.62
C PRO A 34 3.33 25.62 31.25
N ILE A 35 2.91 25.03 30.14
CA ILE A 35 3.51 23.84 29.57
C ILE A 35 4.96 24.19 29.20
N SER A 36 5.91 23.58 29.90
CA SER A 36 7.34 23.75 29.68
C SER A 36 7.71 23.21 28.29
N PRO A 37 8.57 23.90 27.51
CA PRO A 37 9.01 23.43 26.19
C PRO A 37 9.63 22.02 26.22
N SER A 38 10.20 21.62 27.36
CA SER A 38 10.76 20.27 27.57
C SER A 38 9.72 19.16 27.50
N GLU A 39 8.47 19.43 27.87
CA GLU A 39 7.40 18.43 27.85
C GLU A 39 6.89 18.22 26.41
N VAL A 40 6.86 19.29 25.62
CA VAL A 40 6.49 19.21 24.19
C VAL A 40 7.53 18.43 23.40
N GLU A 41 8.83 18.69 23.64
CA GLU A 41 9.91 17.95 22.99
C GLU A 41 9.87 16.46 23.35
N ALA A 42 9.65 16.12 24.62
CA ALA A 42 9.53 14.73 25.05
C ALA A 42 8.35 13.99 24.40
N ILE A 43 7.21 14.68 24.22
CA ILE A 43 6.03 14.10 23.56
C ILE A 43 6.30 13.89 22.06
N VAL A 44 6.97 14.83 21.40
CA VAL A 44 7.33 14.73 19.98
C VAL A 44 8.33 13.59 19.77
N ASP A 45 9.37 13.51 20.59
CA ASP A 45 10.38 12.46 20.51
C ASP A 45 9.82 11.07 20.80
N ALA A 46 8.96 10.94 21.81
CA ALA A 46 8.27 9.68 22.10
C ALA A 46 7.41 9.22 20.92
N LYS A 47 6.67 10.16 20.31
CA LYS A 47 5.78 9.88 19.17
C LYS A 47 6.56 9.55 17.90
N ILE A 48 7.67 10.24 17.62
CA ILE A 48 8.56 9.93 16.49
C ILE A 48 9.19 8.55 16.69
N LYS A 49 9.63 8.21 17.91
CA LYS A 49 10.23 6.92 18.22
C LYS A 49 9.24 5.75 18.10
N GLU A 50 8.00 5.95 18.54
CA GLU A 50 6.91 4.97 18.37
C GLU A 50 6.65 4.70 16.88
N HIS A 51 6.48 5.75 16.09
CA HIS A 51 6.25 5.62 14.64
C HIS A 51 7.46 5.01 13.90
N ALA A 52 8.70 5.33 14.31
CA ALA A 52 9.90 4.73 13.73
C ALA A 52 9.99 3.21 14.02
N THR A 53 9.59 2.78 15.21
CA THR A 53 9.59 1.37 15.62
C THR A 53 8.51 0.56 14.88
N THR A 54 7.34 1.16 14.63
CA THR A 54 6.26 0.54 13.83
C THR A 54 6.62 0.43 12.34
N ILE A 55 7.38 1.38 11.79
CA ILE A 55 7.81 1.29 10.37
C ILE A 55 8.92 0.25 10.21
N GLN A 56 9.89 0.15 11.14
CA GLN A 56 10.97 -0.83 11.06
C GLN A 56 10.48 -2.28 11.11
N SER A 57 9.40 -2.58 11.87
CA SER A 57 8.81 -3.93 11.93
C SER A 57 8.01 -4.34 10.69
N THR A 58 7.74 -3.41 9.76
CA THR A 58 7.12 -3.72 8.45
C THR A 58 8.13 -3.90 7.32
N THR A 59 9.43 -3.67 7.60
CA THR A 59 10.52 -3.77 6.60
C THR A 59 11.41 -4.99 6.75
N THR A 60 11.12 -5.88 7.71
CA THR A 60 11.83 -7.15 7.82
C THR A 60 11.29 -8.14 6.79
N ASP A 61 11.90 -8.16 5.60
CA ASP A 61 12.12 -9.32 4.71
C ASP A 61 11.13 -10.50 4.74
N GLN A 62 9.83 -10.24 4.85
CA GLN A 62 8.77 -11.25 4.75
C GLN A 62 8.39 -11.56 3.30
N ASP A 63 9.26 -11.27 2.33
CA ASP A 63 8.95 -11.45 0.91
C ASP A 63 9.53 -12.74 0.32
N ASP A 64 10.18 -13.57 1.14
CA ASP A 64 10.69 -14.90 0.79
C ASP A 64 9.62 -15.99 0.99
N TYR A 65 8.33 -15.64 0.88
CA TYR A 65 7.27 -16.64 0.79
C TYR A 65 7.32 -17.33 -0.58
N THR A 66 7.33 -18.66 -0.53
CA THR A 66 7.11 -19.54 -1.68
C THR A 66 5.72 -19.30 -2.27
N LEU A 67 5.60 -19.30 -3.59
CA LEU A 67 4.33 -19.15 -4.27
C LEU A 67 3.38 -20.35 -4.01
N SER A 68 2.08 -20.08 -3.92
CA SER A 68 1.05 -21.13 -4.02
C SER A 68 1.05 -21.77 -5.41
N THR A 69 0.51 -22.99 -5.55
CA THR A 69 0.43 -23.70 -6.83
C THR A 69 -0.20 -22.85 -7.93
N LYS A 70 -1.31 -22.18 -7.63
CA LYS A 70 -1.99 -21.28 -8.60
C LYS A 70 -1.12 -20.10 -9.02
N GLN A 71 -0.32 -19.56 -8.09
CA GLN A 71 0.60 -18.47 -8.40
C GLN A 71 1.79 -18.95 -9.24
N ILE A 72 2.27 -20.17 -9.02
CA ILE A 72 3.32 -20.79 -9.84
C ILE A 72 2.80 -21.00 -11.26
N GLU A 73 1.63 -21.62 -11.43
CA GLU A 73 1.00 -21.82 -12.74
C GLU A 73 0.83 -20.50 -13.49
N TYR A 74 0.35 -19.47 -12.79
CA TYR A 74 0.22 -18.15 -13.36
C TYR A 74 1.58 -17.56 -13.78
N ALA A 75 2.61 -17.65 -12.93
CA ALA A 75 3.97 -17.21 -13.25
C ALA A 75 4.53 -17.92 -14.49
N ILE A 76 4.37 -19.24 -14.56
CA ILE A 76 4.77 -20.03 -15.72
C ILE A 76 4.07 -19.50 -16.97
N SER A 77 2.74 -19.33 -16.96
CA SER A 77 1.97 -18.84 -18.12
C SER A 77 2.46 -17.48 -18.64
N MET A 78 2.99 -16.62 -17.76
CA MET A 78 3.59 -15.34 -18.16
C MET A 78 4.94 -15.53 -18.83
N ILE A 79 5.78 -16.44 -18.32
CA ILE A 79 7.06 -16.79 -18.91
C ILE A 79 6.87 -17.51 -20.24
N GLU A 80 5.79 -18.28 -20.41
CA GLU A 80 5.49 -18.93 -21.69
C GLU A 80 5.29 -17.93 -22.82
N LYS A 81 4.68 -16.78 -22.54
CA LYS A 81 4.53 -15.67 -23.49
C LYS A 81 5.87 -15.01 -23.85
N LEU A 82 6.90 -15.24 -23.04
CA LEU A 82 8.26 -14.75 -23.21
C LEU A 82 9.20 -15.79 -23.83
N LYS A 83 8.73 -17.02 -24.13
CA LYS A 83 9.54 -18.14 -24.65
C LYS A 83 10.34 -17.83 -25.92
N GLY A 84 10.01 -16.77 -26.65
CA GLY A 84 10.80 -16.31 -27.79
C GLY A 84 12.18 -15.77 -27.39
N GLU A 85 12.31 -15.19 -26.18
CA GLU A 85 13.52 -14.48 -25.74
C GLU A 85 14.07 -15.02 -24.42
N PHE A 86 13.21 -15.54 -23.54
CA PHE A 86 13.58 -15.95 -22.19
C PHE A 86 13.03 -17.33 -21.84
N VAL A 87 13.77 -18.05 -20.98
CA VAL A 87 13.36 -19.30 -20.36
C VAL A 87 13.52 -19.22 -18.84
N LEU A 88 12.74 -20.00 -18.11
CA LEU A 88 12.90 -20.16 -16.68
C LEU A 88 14.17 -20.98 -16.41
N ALA A 89 15.08 -20.45 -15.59
CA ALA A 89 16.37 -21.07 -15.28
C ALA A 89 16.40 -21.75 -13.90
N ILE A 90 15.32 -21.60 -13.13
CA ILE A 90 15.13 -22.23 -11.82
C ILE A 90 13.94 -23.17 -11.84
N GLU A 91 13.85 -24.05 -10.84
CA GLU A 91 12.64 -24.84 -10.62
C GLU A 91 11.46 -23.92 -10.29
N PRO A 92 10.25 -24.17 -10.84
CA PRO A 92 9.09 -23.30 -10.59
C PRO A 92 8.71 -23.16 -9.11
N SER A 93 8.98 -24.18 -8.29
CA SER A 93 8.76 -24.17 -6.83
C SER A 93 9.65 -23.17 -6.09
N LYS A 94 10.75 -22.74 -6.69
CA LYS A 94 11.69 -21.75 -6.13
C LYS A 94 11.33 -20.31 -6.49
N LEU A 95 10.26 -20.09 -7.26
CA LEU A 95 9.77 -18.75 -7.54
C LEU A 95 9.26 -18.09 -6.26
N THR A 96 9.62 -16.83 -6.10
CA THR A 96 9.18 -16.00 -4.97
C THR A 96 8.05 -15.06 -5.39
N ILE A 97 7.31 -14.53 -4.40
CA ILE A 97 6.35 -13.44 -4.62
C ILE A 97 7.02 -12.25 -5.31
N LYS A 98 8.26 -11.94 -4.92
CA LYS A 98 9.10 -10.91 -5.53
C LYS A 98 9.30 -11.14 -7.04
N ASP A 99 9.52 -12.38 -7.47
CA ASP A 99 9.72 -12.69 -8.88
C ASP A 99 8.40 -12.64 -9.65
N LEU A 100 7.30 -13.12 -9.06
CA LEU A 100 5.96 -12.99 -9.61
C LEU A 100 5.57 -11.52 -9.82
N ASN A 101 5.81 -10.66 -8.84
CA ASN A 101 5.52 -9.23 -8.94
C ASN A 101 6.30 -8.56 -10.08
N ARG A 102 7.54 -8.98 -10.32
CA ARG A 102 8.36 -8.50 -11.46
C ARG A 102 7.78 -8.93 -12.81
N LEU A 103 7.27 -10.17 -12.90
CA LEU A 103 6.58 -10.67 -14.09
C LEU A 103 5.27 -9.90 -14.35
N ILE A 104 4.46 -9.67 -13.31
CA ILE A 104 3.22 -8.88 -13.40
C ILE A 104 3.53 -7.45 -13.86
N ALA A 105 4.56 -6.82 -13.29
CA ALA A 105 4.97 -5.47 -13.65
C ALA A 105 5.41 -5.38 -15.12
N TYR A 106 6.10 -6.40 -15.64
CA TYR A 106 6.40 -6.47 -17.06
C TYR A 106 5.11 -6.61 -17.90
N GLN A 107 4.21 -7.51 -17.54
CA GLN A 107 3.00 -7.74 -18.34
C GLN A 107 2.10 -6.50 -18.38
N LYS A 108 1.91 -5.83 -17.23
CA LYS A 108 1.03 -4.67 -17.05
C LYS A 108 1.63 -3.37 -17.58
N TYR A 109 2.91 -3.12 -17.33
CA TYR A 109 3.57 -1.83 -17.61
C TYR A 109 4.66 -1.90 -18.67
N LYS A 110 4.95 -3.08 -19.23
CA LYS A 110 6.06 -3.32 -20.19
C LYS A 110 7.43 -2.89 -19.66
N ASN A 111 7.62 -2.92 -18.33
CA ASN A 111 8.87 -2.54 -17.69
C ASN A 111 9.96 -3.59 -17.97
N LYS A 112 10.82 -3.33 -18.97
CA LYS A 112 11.93 -4.22 -19.33
C LYS A 112 12.97 -4.40 -18.21
N GLY A 113 13.10 -3.40 -17.32
CA GLY A 113 14.03 -3.47 -16.19
C GLY A 113 13.71 -4.61 -15.22
N THR A 114 12.44 -5.01 -15.10
CA THR A 114 12.08 -6.15 -14.25
C THR A 114 12.55 -7.47 -14.83
N LEU A 115 12.52 -7.66 -16.16
CA LEU A 115 13.09 -8.83 -16.82
C LEU A 115 14.61 -8.87 -16.66
N VAL A 116 15.30 -7.73 -16.81
CA VAL A 116 16.75 -7.65 -16.56
C VAL A 116 17.10 -8.06 -15.13
N ASN A 117 16.30 -7.64 -14.14
CA ASN A 117 16.49 -8.03 -12.75
C ASN A 117 16.28 -9.54 -12.55
N LEU A 118 15.26 -10.13 -13.18
CA LEU A 118 15.03 -11.57 -13.13
C LEU A 118 16.20 -12.35 -13.76
N VAL A 119 16.81 -11.83 -14.83
CA VAL A 119 18.01 -12.42 -15.44
C VAL A 119 19.22 -12.30 -14.53
N LYS A 120 19.46 -11.12 -13.95
CA LYS A 120 20.57 -10.89 -13.01
C LYS A 120 20.49 -11.79 -11.77
N LYS A 121 19.28 -12.08 -11.29
CA LYS A 121 19.03 -13.01 -10.18
C LYS A 121 19.12 -14.49 -10.59
N GLY A 122 19.29 -14.80 -11.87
CA GLY A 122 19.30 -16.17 -12.39
C GLY A 122 17.93 -16.85 -12.44
N VAL A 123 16.84 -16.12 -12.28
CA VAL A 123 15.46 -16.67 -12.37
C VAL A 123 15.09 -16.93 -13.83
N LEU A 124 15.44 -15.98 -14.71
CA LEU A 124 15.28 -16.11 -16.16
C LEU A 124 16.64 -16.19 -16.83
N GLN A 125 16.70 -16.91 -17.94
CA GLN A 125 17.87 -16.94 -18.82
C GLN A 125 17.45 -16.51 -20.22
N ARG A 126 18.29 -15.70 -20.88
CA ARG A 126 18.11 -15.39 -22.30
C ARG A 126 18.41 -16.64 -23.11
N LYS A 127 17.56 -16.93 -24.09
CA LYS A 127 17.89 -17.95 -25.10
C LYS A 127 19.10 -17.55 -25.91
#